data_AF-A0A2H0W4I8-F1
#
_entry.id   AF-A0A2H0W4I8-F1
#
_cell.length_a   1.000
_cell.length_b   1.000
_cell.length_c   1.000
_cell.angle_alpha   90.00
_cell.angle_beta   90.00
_cell.angle_gamma   90.00
#
_symmetry.space_group_name_H-M   'P 1'
#
loop_
_entity.id
_entity.type
_entity.pdbx_description
1 polymer ?
#
loop_
_entity_poly.entity_id
_entity_poly.type
_entity_poly.pdbx_seq_one_letter_code
_entity_poly.pdbx_strand_id
1 'polypeptide(L)'
;MIIKIVLLIFIAFALSRVVLRWRKKDITAREFFVWLVFWVLVAVAVILPQTTDVLAKFVGVSRGADLLVYISIVVLFFGMFKVLVKLESVDKQITELVRKLAIKDSDEQ
;
A
#
# COMPACT_ATOMS: atom_id res chain seq x y z
N MET A 1 -22.30 -1.09 14.62
CA MET A 1 -21.94 0.35 14.55
C MET A 1 -20.52 0.62 15.02
N ILE A 2 -20.02 -0.05 16.08
CA ILE A 2 -18.66 0.11 16.60
C ILE A 2 -17.59 -0.09 15.51
N ILE A 3 -17.66 -1.17 14.73
CA ILE A 3 -16.72 -1.46 13.64
C ILE A 3 -16.64 -0.33 12.61
N LYS A 4 -17.78 0.30 12.26
CA LYS A 4 -17.81 1.42 11.31
C LYS A 4 -17.05 2.64 11.85
N ILE A 5 -17.24 2.96 13.12
CA ILE A 5 -16.57 4.10 13.78
C ILE A 5 -15.06 3.86 13.83
N VAL A 6 -14.63 2.66 14.24
CA VAL A 6 -13.21 2.28 14.27
C VAL A 6 -12.57 2.39 12.88
N LEU A 7 -13.24 1.89 11.84
CA LEU A 7 -12.75 1.99 10.46
C LEU A 7 -12.66 3.43 9.97
N LEU A 8 -13.65 4.28 10.27
CA LEU A 8 -13.62 5.69 9.87
C LEU A 8 -12.49 6.47 10.56
N ILE A 9 -12.24 6.22 11.85
CA ILE A 9 -11.10 6.81 12.57
C ILE A 9 -9.77 6.37 11.93
N PHE A 10 -9.66 5.08 11.59
CA PHE A 10 -8.47 4.55 10.93
C PHE A 10 -8.24 5.18 9.54
N ILE A 11 -9.30 5.35 8.74
CA ILE A 11 -9.22 6.01 7.43
C ILE A 11 -8.81 7.47 7.59
N ALA A 12 -9.37 8.20 8.55
CA ALA A 12 -9.00 9.59 8.84
C ALA A 12 -7.51 9.71 9.25
N PHE A 13 -7.04 8.79 10.10
CA PHE A 13 -5.63 8.69 10.47
C PHE A 13 -4.74 8.40 9.24
N ALA A 14 -5.14 7.46 8.40
CA ALA A 14 -4.39 7.10 7.19
C ALA A 14 -4.31 8.25 6.19
N LEU A 15 -5.42 8.95 5.94
CA LEU A 15 -5.45 10.17 5.11
C LEU A 15 -4.54 11.26 5.67
N SER A 16 -4.57 11.48 6.99
CA SER A 16 -3.66 12.42 7.66
C SER A 16 -2.19 12.05 7.41
N ARG A 17 -1.83 10.76 7.51
CA ARG A 17 -0.47 10.27 7.21
C ARG A 17 -0.07 10.48 5.75
N VAL A 18 -0.98 10.29 4.81
CA VAL A 18 -0.74 10.54 3.38
C VAL A 18 -0.48 12.03 3.13
N VAL A 19 -1.28 12.92 3.74
CA VAL A 19 -1.08 14.38 3.66
C VAL A 19 0.25 14.81 4.30
N LEU A 20 0.61 14.22 5.44
CA LEU A 20 1.90 14.46 6.11
C LEU A 20 3.09 14.06 5.23
N ARG A 21 3.03 12.90 4.56
CA ARG A 21 4.07 12.44 3.64
C ARG A 21 4.17 13.33 2.39
N TRP A 22 3.03 13.81 1.88
CA TRP A 22 3.03 14.77 0.77
C TRP A 22 3.67 16.10 1.15
N ARG A 23 3.35 16.63 2.34
CA ARG A 23 3.98 17.85 2.88
C ARG A 23 5.49 17.72 3.04
N LYS A 24 6.00 16.52 3.35
CA LYS A 24 7.44 16.24 3.44
C LYS A 24 8.13 16.06 2.08
N LYS A 25 7.39 16.10 0.96
CA LYS A 25 7.87 15.79 -0.40
C LYS A 25 8.45 14.37 -0.55
N ASP A 26 8.12 13.46 0.38
CA ASP A 26 8.56 12.07 0.35
C ASP A 26 7.83 11.26 -0.73
N ILE A 27 6.72 11.77 -1.25
CA ILE A 27 5.88 11.12 -2.27
C ILE A 27 5.61 12.04 -3.44
N THR A 28 5.57 11.45 -4.64
CA THR A 28 5.25 12.17 -5.88
C THR A 28 3.75 12.54 -5.90
N ALA A 29 3.37 13.63 -6.58
CA ALA A 29 1.96 14.04 -6.72
C ALA A 29 1.05 12.91 -7.25
N ARG A 30 1.58 12.05 -8.14
CA ARG A 30 0.90 10.84 -8.64
C ARG A 30 0.60 9.85 -7.52
N GLU A 31 1.56 9.59 -6.64
CA GLU A 31 1.41 8.64 -5.54
C GLU A 31 0.41 9.15 -4.51
N PHE A 32 0.45 10.46 -4.20
CA PHE A 32 -0.55 11.10 -3.34
C PHE A 32 -1.97 10.90 -3.88
N PHE A 33 -2.18 11.17 -5.17
CA PHE A 33 -3.50 11.02 -5.80
C PHE A 33 -4.00 9.57 -5.77
N VAL A 34 -3.13 8.60 -6.08
CA VAL A 34 -3.46 7.17 -6.00
C VAL A 34 -3.90 6.77 -4.59
N TRP A 35 -3.15 7.19 -3.56
CA TRP A 35 -3.49 6.91 -2.17
C TRP A 35 -4.78 7.59 -1.72
N LEU A 36 -5.02 8.83 -2.16
CA LEU A 36 -6.23 9.56 -1.83
C LEU A 36 -7.47 8.85 -2.42
N VAL A 37 -7.43 8.51 -3.71
CA VAL A 37 -8.52 7.78 -4.38
C VAL A 37 -8.78 6.43 -3.71
N PHE A 38 -7.71 5.71 -3.36
CA PHE A 38 -7.83 4.43 -2.66
C PHE A 38 -8.56 4.57 -1.32
N TRP A 39 -8.15 5.51 -0.46
CA TRP A 39 -8.79 5.71 0.84
C TRP A 39 -10.24 6.21 0.74
N VAL A 40 -10.56 7.01 -0.28
CA VAL A 40 -11.94 7.42 -0.58
C VAL A 40 -12.80 6.22 -0.98
N LEU A 41 -12.30 5.33 -1.85
CA LEU A 41 -13.02 4.12 -2.23
C LEU A 41 -13.28 3.21 -1.02
N VAL A 42 -12.28 3.04 -0.14
CA VAL A 42 -12.44 2.28 1.11
C VAL A 42 -13.50 2.91 2.01
N ALA A 43 -13.51 4.24 2.16
CA ALA A 43 -14.53 4.94 2.96
C ALA A 43 -15.95 4.72 2.40
N VAL A 44 -16.12 4.83 1.08
CA VAL A 44 -17.42 4.58 0.42
C VAL A 44 -17.88 3.14 0.66
N ALA A 45 -17.00 2.15 0.53
CA ALA A 45 -17.33 0.74 0.76
C ALA A 45 -17.76 0.45 2.21
N VAL A 46 -17.23 1.18 3.19
CA VAL A 46 -17.59 1.04 4.61
C VAL A 46 -18.92 1.73 4.95
N ILE A 47 -19.18 2.91 4.35
CA ILE A 47 -20.39 3.69 4.60
C ILE A 47 -21.61 3.04 3.93
N LEU A 48 -21.46 2.58 2.69
CA LEU A 48 -22.50 1.98 1.85
C LEU A 48 -22.23 0.48 1.61
N PRO A 49 -22.51 -0.41 2.58
CA PRO A 49 -22.33 -1.85 2.38
C PRO A 49 -23.27 -2.42 1.30
N GLN A 50 -24.38 -1.74 1.02
CA GLN A 50 -25.40 -2.18 0.06
C GLN A 50 -24.85 -2.27 -1.38
N THR A 51 -24.01 -1.30 -1.78
CA THR A 51 -23.32 -1.32 -3.07
C THR A 51 -22.26 -2.41 -3.13
N THR A 52 -21.55 -2.65 -2.02
CA THR A 52 -20.55 -3.72 -1.92
C THR A 52 -21.20 -5.11 -1.96
N ASP A 53 -22.40 -5.27 -1.40
CA ASP A 53 -23.16 -6.53 -1.43
C ASP A 53 -23.68 -6.88 -2.83
N VAL A 54 -24.02 -5.89 -3.66
CA VAL A 54 -24.39 -6.12 -5.07
C VAL A 54 -23.18 -6.62 -5.86
N LEU A 55 -22.00 -5.99 -5.69
CA LEU A 55 -20.77 -6.48 -6.29
C LEU A 55 -20.39 -7.88 -5.77
N ALA A 56 -20.53 -8.13 -4.46
CA ALA A 56 -20.24 -9.43 -3.88
C ALA A 56 -21.11 -10.54 -4.46
N LYS A 57 -22.42 -10.29 -4.61
CA LYS A 57 -23.34 -11.24 -5.26
C LYS A 57 -22.98 -11.51 -6.72
N PHE A 58 -22.53 -10.49 -7.45
CA PHE A 58 -22.06 -10.66 -8.83
C PHE A 58 -20.79 -11.51 -8.92
N VAL A 59 -19.87 -11.34 -7.95
CA VAL A 59 -18.62 -12.10 -7.86
C VAL A 59 -18.83 -13.48 -7.21
N GLY A 60 -20.03 -13.80 -6.73
CA GLY A 60 -20.38 -15.10 -6.11
C GLY A 60 -20.07 -15.21 -4.62
N VAL A 61 -19.88 -14.09 -3.92
CA VAL A 61 -19.57 -14.02 -2.48
C VAL A 61 -20.79 -13.54 -1.70
N SER A 62 -21.13 -14.24 -0.62
CA SER A 62 -22.36 -13.99 0.16
C SER A 62 -22.41 -12.63 0.88
N ARG A 63 -21.25 -11.99 1.10
CA ARG A 63 -21.12 -10.73 1.86
C ARG A 63 -20.04 -9.83 1.28
N GLY A 64 -20.31 -8.53 1.18
CA GLY A 64 -19.34 -7.52 0.71
C GLY A 64 -18.07 -7.43 1.55
N ALA A 65 -18.15 -7.76 2.85
CA ALA A 65 -16.98 -7.79 3.72
C ALA A 65 -15.98 -8.88 3.31
N ASP A 66 -16.47 -10.07 2.93
CA ASP A 66 -15.61 -11.20 2.59
C ASP A 66 -14.88 -10.92 1.26
N LEU A 67 -15.54 -10.27 0.31
CA LEU A 67 -14.93 -9.78 -0.93
C LEU A 67 -13.76 -8.82 -0.65
N LEU A 68 -13.95 -7.85 0.25
CA LEU A 68 -12.89 -6.92 0.64
C LEU A 68 -11.70 -7.63 1.30
N VAL A 69 -11.97 -8.64 2.14
CA VAL A 69 -10.92 -9.48 2.74
C VAL A 69 -10.11 -10.18 1.66
N TYR A 70 -10.76 -10.86 0.71
CA TYR A 70 -10.05 -11.55 -0.38
C TYR A 70 -9.18 -10.59 -1.20
N ILE A 71 -9.73 -9.44 -1.60
CA ILE A 71 -8.98 -8.43 -2.34
C ILE A 71 -7.79 -7.93 -1.52
N SER A 72 -8.00 -7.65 -0.23
CA SER A 72 -6.92 -7.16 0.65
C SER A 72 -5.78 -8.17 0.78
N ILE A 73 -6.09 -9.47 0.92
CA ILE A 73 -5.09 -10.53 1.00
C ILE A 73 -4.27 -10.56 -0.29
N VAL A 74 -4.91 -10.57 -1.45
CA VAL A 74 -4.23 -10.57 -2.75
C VAL A 74 -3.32 -9.34 -2.91
N VAL A 75 -3.82 -8.15 -2.58
CA VAL A 75 -3.05 -6.90 -2.67
C VAL A 75 -1.87 -6.91 -1.69
N LEU A 76 -2.06 -7.39 -0.46
CA LEU A 76 -1.00 -7.49 0.54
C LEU A 76 0.09 -8.48 0.11
N PHE A 77 -0.28 -9.66 -0.40
CA PHE A 77 0.68 -10.63 -0.91
C PHE A 77 1.47 -10.06 -2.10
N PHE A 78 0.80 -9.42 -3.05
CA PHE A 78 1.47 -8.79 -4.18
C PHE A 78 2.39 -7.64 -3.74
N GLY A 79 1.94 -6.82 -2.77
CA GLY A 79 2.74 -5.75 -2.18
C GLY A 79 3.99 -6.30 -1.49
N MET A 80 3.84 -7.35 -0.68
CA MET A 80 4.94 -8.04 0.00
C MET A 80 5.94 -8.62 -1.02
N PHE A 81 5.45 -9.28 -2.07
CA PHE A 81 6.29 -9.76 -3.16
C PHE A 81 7.09 -8.62 -3.81
N LYS A 82 6.45 -7.48 -4.10
CA LYS A 82 7.12 -6.31 -4.67
C LYS A 82 8.21 -5.75 -3.75
N VAL A 83 7.96 -5.73 -2.44
CA VAL A 83 8.94 -5.31 -1.44
C VAL A 83 10.14 -6.26 -1.42
N LEU A 84 9.92 -7.57 -1.45
CA LEU A 84 11.00 -8.57 -1.48
C LEU A 84 11.88 -8.42 -2.73
N VAL A 85 11.27 -8.26 -3.91
CA VAL A 85 12.01 -8.03 -5.16
C VAL A 85 12.83 -6.73 -5.09
N LYS A 86 12.25 -5.67 -4.51
CA LYS A 86 12.98 -4.40 -4.33
C LYS A 86 14.13 -4.55 -3.34
N LEU A 87 13.95 -5.32 -2.27
CA LEU A 87 14.98 -5.60 -1.27
C LEU A 87 16.17 -6.33 -1.90
N GLU A 88 15.91 -7.38 -2.68
CA GLU A 88 16.97 -8.12 -3.40
C GLU A 88 17.75 -7.21 -4.36
N SER A 89 17.05 -6.30 -5.05
CA SER A 89 17.69 -5.30 -5.92
C SER A 89 18.58 -4.33 -5.14
N VAL A 90 18.19 -3.96 -3.92
CA VAL A 90 19.00 -3.11 -3.04
C VAL A 90 20.24 -3.85 -2.55
N ASP A 91 20.11 -5.12 -2.14
CA ASP A 91 21.24 -5.95 -1.70
C ASP A 91 22.30 -6.12 -2.80
N LYS A 92 21.87 -6.33 -4.06
CA LYS A 92 22.77 -6.38 -5.22
C LYS A 92 23.52 -5.05 -5.41
N GLN A 93 22.82 -3.92 -5.33
CA GLN A 93 23.43 -2.59 -5.47
C GLN A 93 24.45 -2.32 -4.36
N ILE A 94 24.16 -2.72 -3.12
CA ILE A 94 25.11 -2.60 -2.00
C ILE A 94 26.35 -3.46 -2.26
N THR A 95 26.16 -4.70 -2.72
CA THR A 95 27.26 -5.62 -3.04
C THR A 95 28.18 -5.05 -4.14
N GLU A 96 27.59 -4.51 -5.20
CA GLU A 96 28.34 -3.85 -6.28
C GLU A 96 29.07 -2.60 -5.80
N LEU A 97 28.44 -1.80 -4.95
CA LEU A 97 29.05 -0.60 -4.39
C LEU A 97 30.28 -0.94 -3.54
N VAL A 98 30.16 -1.93 -2.64
CA VAL A 98 31.27 -2.39 -1.79
C VAL A 98 32.41 -2.96 -2.65
N ARG A 99 32.10 -3.74 -3.70
CA ARG A 99 33.13 -4.26 -4.63
C ARG A 99 33.87 -3.12 -5.34
N LYS A 100 33.17 -2.10 -5.82
CA LYS A 100 33.78 -0.94 -6.48
C LYS A 100 34.69 -0.16 -5.53
N LEU A 101 34.26 0.03 -4.28
CA LEU A 101 35.07 0.68 -3.25
C LEU A 101 36.35 -0.12 -2.95
N ALA A 102 36.24 -1.44 -2.78
CA ALA A 102 37.39 -2.29 -2.50
C ALA A 102 38.45 -2.31 -3.63
N ILE A 103 38.02 -2.35 -4.90
CA ILE A 103 38.93 -2.28 -6.05
C ILE A 103 39.61 -0.90 -6.13
N LYS A 104 38.84 0.17 -5.89
CA LYS A 104 39.38 1.53 -5.89
C LYS A 104 40.46 1.71 -4.80
N ASP A 105 40.20 1.21 -3.60
CA ASP A 105 41.15 1.29 -2.47
C ASP A 105 42.42 0.46 -2.71
N SER A 106 42.35 -0.61 -3.51
CA SER A 106 43.54 -1.39 -3.89
C SER A 106 44.36 -0.74 -5.01
N ASP A 107 43.73 0.04 -5.88
CA ASP A 107 44.42 0.74 -6.98
C ASP A 107 45.11 2.04 -6.50
N GLU A 108 44.69 2.59 -5.35
CA GLU A 108 45.29 3.77 -4.72
C GLU A 108 46.48 3.48 -3.78
N GLN A 109 46.81 2.19 -3.55
CA GLN A 109 47.97 1.73 -2.74
C GLN A 109 49.14 1.28 -3.63
#